data_AF-A0A534XFP7-F1
#
_entry.id   AF-A0A534XFP7-F1
#
_cell.length_a   1.000
_cell.length_b   1.000
_cell.length_c   1.000
_cell.angle_alpha   90.00
_cell.angle_beta   90.00
_cell.angle_gamma   90.00
#
_symmetry.space_group_name_H-M   'P 1'
#
loop_
_entity.id
_entity.type
_entity.pdbx_description
1 polymer ?
#
loop_
_entity_poly.entity_id
_entity_poly.type
_entity_poly.pdbx_seq_one_letter_code
_entity_poly.pdbx_strand_id
1 'polypeptide(L)'
;MSVREIAATHRQLLEQLAGQISNRLECGFTDLPGADGATVGVELRERGRTVVMELPVALLVSAVSDAVAREAVRVRIKARRDRMLFRPPPVPLPKRITSVADPAGSRFGFGRGPGPGRGRR
;
A
#
# COMPACT_ATOMS: atom_id res chain seq x y z
N MET A 1 -9.55 -21.43 24.97
CA MET A 1 -9.43 -20.02 25.35
C MET A 1 -10.40 -19.21 24.52
N SER A 2 -11.21 -18.38 25.15
CA SER A 2 -12.09 -17.45 24.42
C SER A 2 -11.27 -16.28 23.84
N VAL A 3 -11.75 -15.64 22.76
CA VAL A 3 -11.08 -14.47 22.16
C VAL A 3 -10.90 -13.35 23.18
N ARG A 4 -11.86 -13.20 24.12
CA ARG A 4 -11.79 -12.23 25.22
C ARG A 4 -10.63 -12.50 26.18
N GLU A 5 -10.36 -13.77 26.51
CA GLU A 5 -9.20 -14.14 27.35
C GLU A 5 -7.87 -13.85 26.65
N ILE A 6 -7.80 -14.18 25.35
CA ILE A 6 -6.61 -13.92 24.53
C ILE A 6 -6.36 -12.41 24.44
N ALA A 7 -7.44 -11.64 24.21
CA ALA A 7 -7.39 -10.20 24.16
C ALA A 7 -6.92 -9.60 25.49
N ALA A 8 -7.49 -10.02 26.62
CA ALA A 8 -7.08 -9.54 27.94
C ALA A 8 -5.59 -9.84 28.22
N THR A 9 -5.11 -11.00 27.81
CA THR A 9 -3.75 -11.46 28.12
C THR A 9 -2.68 -10.85 27.21
N HIS A 10 -2.96 -10.67 25.92
CA HIS A 10 -1.96 -10.32 24.92
C HIS A 10 -2.12 -8.90 24.33
N ARG A 11 -3.11 -8.14 24.81
CA ARG A 11 -3.36 -6.77 24.33
C ARG A 11 -2.14 -5.86 24.47
N GLN A 12 -1.49 -5.86 25.63
CA GLN A 12 -0.33 -5.00 25.87
C GLN A 12 0.83 -5.31 24.91
N LEU A 13 1.07 -6.60 24.62
CA LEU A 13 2.07 -7.01 23.65
C LEU A 13 1.73 -6.48 22.25
N LEU A 14 0.48 -6.60 21.82
CA LEU A 14 0.04 -6.11 20.51
C LEU A 14 0.13 -4.58 20.39
N GLU A 15 -0.27 -3.85 21.43
CA GLU A 15 -0.15 -2.39 21.49
C GLU A 15 1.32 -1.95 21.43
N GLN A 16 2.22 -2.65 22.14
CA GLN A 16 3.67 -2.39 22.08
C GLN A 16 4.24 -2.63 20.68
N LEU A 17 3.92 -3.77 20.04
CA LEU A 17 4.39 -4.07 18.69
C LEU A 17 3.82 -3.09 17.66
N ALA A 18 2.59 -2.64 17.83
CA ALA A 18 1.98 -1.62 16.98
C ALA A 18 2.68 -0.27 17.12
N GLY A 19 2.98 0.16 18.35
CA GLY A 19 3.71 1.39 18.65
C GLY A 19 5.11 1.41 18.04
N GLN A 20 5.79 0.27 17.97
CA GLN A 20 7.08 0.13 17.30
C GLN A 20 7.00 0.31 15.77
N ILE A 21 5.82 0.17 15.17
CA ILE A 21 5.59 0.34 13.73
C ILE A 21 5.18 1.78 13.42
N SER A 22 4.21 2.32 14.17
CA SER A 22 3.69 3.68 14.01
C SER A 22 2.96 4.12 15.27
N ASN A 23 3.24 5.33 15.74
CA ASN A 23 2.52 5.95 16.88
C ASN A 23 1.03 6.22 16.59
N ARG A 24 0.59 6.06 15.34
CA ARG A 24 -0.80 6.30 14.89
C ARG A 24 -1.55 5.00 14.56
N LEU A 25 -0.91 3.85 14.75
CA LEU A 25 -1.50 2.55 14.47
C LEU A 25 -2.21 2.05 15.72
N GLU A 26 -3.53 1.96 15.64
CA GLU A 26 -4.36 1.34 16.66
C GLU A 26 -4.58 -0.13 16.30
N CYS A 27 -4.49 -1.00 17.31
CA CYS A 27 -4.69 -2.43 17.17
C CYS A 27 -5.73 -2.92 18.18
N GLY A 28 -6.63 -3.80 17.74
CA GLY A 28 -7.63 -4.44 18.59
C GLY A 28 -7.84 -5.90 18.19
N PHE A 29 -8.37 -6.69 19.11
CA PHE A 29 -8.84 -8.05 18.78
C PHE A 29 -10.29 -8.00 18.34
N THR A 30 -10.63 -8.84 17.37
CA THR A 30 -12.00 -8.99 16.87
C THR A 30 -12.32 -10.46 16.63
N ASP A 31 -13.59 -10.81 16.78
CA ASP A 31 -14.07 -12.15 16.49
C ASP A 31 -14.10 -12.38 14.98
N LEU A 32 -13.58 -13.52 14.54
CA LEU A 32 -13.65 -13.94 13.14
C LEU A 32 -14.80 -14.95 12.98
N PRO A 33 -15.77 -14.69 12.09
CA PRO A 33 -16.84 -15.64 11.84
C PRO A 33 -16.26 -16.90 11.19
N GLY A 34 -16.46 -18.06 11.83
CA GLY A 34 -15.99 -19.35 11.33
C GLY A 34 -14.53 -19.71 11.67
N ALA A 35 -13.89 -18.99 12.58
CA ALA A 35 -12.56 -19.40 13.06
C ALA A 35 -12.66 -20.60 14.01
N ASP A 36 -11.94 -21.68 13.70
CA ASP A 36 -11.87 -22.93 14.50
C ASP A 36 -11.09 -22.77 15.83
N GLY A 37 -11.00 -21.56 16.37
CA GLY A 37 -10.26 -21.24 17.61
C GLY A 37 -8.73 -21.25 17.48
N ALA A 38 -8.18 -21.70 16.34
CA ALA A 38 -6.74 -21.70 16.08
C ALA A 38 -6.19 -20.32 15.66
N THR A 39 -7.07 -19.43 15.19
CA THR A 39 -6.74 -18.07 14.74
C THR A 39 -7.61 -17.05 15.46
N VAL A 40 -7.08 -15.83 15.60
CA VAL A 40 -7.79 -14.67 16.13
C VAL A 40 -7.75 -13.52 15.13
N GLY A 41 -8.84 -12.75 15.11
CA GLY A 41 -8.89 -11.53 14.32
C GLY A 41 -8.14 -10.42 15.05
N VAL A 42 -7.27 -9.73 14.31
CA VAL A 42 -6.63 -8.48 14.74
C VAL A 42 -7.08 -7.39 13.78
N GLU A 43 -7.81 -6.42 14.33
CA GLU A 43 -8.21 -5.21 13.66
C GLU A 43 -7.10 -4.16 13.77
N LEU A 44 -6.69 -3.61 12.63
CA LEU A 44 -5.71 -2.54 12.53
C LEU A 44 -6.41 -1.28 12.00
N ARG A 45 -6.20 -0.14 12.65
CA ARG A 45 -6.76 1.16 12.25
C ARG A 45 -5.67 2.22 12.17
N GLU A 46 -5.59 2.92 11.04
CA GLU A 46 -4.68 4.06 10.86
C GLU A 46 -5.17 5.00 9.75
N ARG A 47 -5.12 6.32 9.98
CA ARG A 47 -5.49 7.37 9.00
C ARG A 47 -6.89 7.17 8.38
N GLY A 48 -7.86 6.75 9.19
CA GLY A 48 -9.25 6.51 8.74
C GLY A 48 -9.43 5.24 7.88
N ARG A 49 -8.41 4.39 7.77
CA ARG A 49 -8.51 3.07 7.14
C ARG A 49 -8.50 2.00 8.22
N THR A 50 -9.29 0.96 7.98
CA THR A 50 -9.43 -0.20 8.88
C THR A 50 -9.20 -1.47 8.07
N VAL A 51 -8.44 -2.41 8.62
CA VAL A 51 -8.26 -3.73 8.04
C VAL A 51 -8.23 -4.79 9.13
N VAL A 52 -8.86 -5.93 8.86
CA VAL A 52 -8.76 -7.11 9.73
C VAL A 52 -7.72 -8.06 9.13
N MET A 53 -6.90 -8.66 10.00
CA MET A 53 -5.98 -9.74 9.68
C MET A 53 -6.15 -10.90 10.65
N GLU A 54 -5.86 -12.10 10.18
CA GLU A 54 -5.89 -13.30 10.99
C GLU A 54 -4.49 -13.58 11.55
N LEU A 55 -4.44 -13.93 12.84
CA LEU A 55 -3.21 -14.26 13.52
C LEU A 55 -3.35 -15.60 14.26
N PRO A 56 -2.45 -16.57 14.05
CA PRO A 56 -2.50 -17.83 14.77
C PRO A 56 -2.30 -17.61 16.28
N VAL A 57 -3.14 -18.24 17.10
CA VAL A 57 -3.06 -18.13 18.56
C VAL A 57 -1.72 -18.68 19.07
N ALA A 58 -1.25 -19.79 18.51
CA ALA A 58 0.05 -20.37 18.85
C ALA A 58 1.21 -19.37 18.63
N LEU A 59 1.13 -18.55 17.57
CA LEU A 59 2.16 -17.54 17.29
C LEU A 59 2.12 -16.39 18.31
N LEU A 60 0.93 -15.98 18.75
CA LEU A 60 0.76 -14.96 19.80
C LEU A 60 1.30 -15.44 21.14
N VAL A 61 1.02 -16.69 21.51
CA VAL A 61 1.53 -17.30 22.74
C VAL A 61 3.05 -17.37 22.71
N SER A 62 3.64 -17.84 21.61
CA SER A 62 5.09 -17.91 21.47
C SER A 62 5.77 -16.52 21.52
N ALA A 63 5.11 -15.48 21.01
CA ALA A 63 5.63 -14.11 21.03
C ALA A 63 5.81 -13.54 22.45
N VAL A 64 5.19 -14.14 23.48
CA VAL A 64 5.43 -13.69 24.86
C VAL A 64 6.86 -13.99 25.30
N SER A 65 7.41 -15.16 24.95
CA SER A 65 8.74 -15.61 25.38
C SER A 65 9.81 -15.53 24.29
N ASP A 66 9.45 -15.71 23.02
CA ASP A 66 10.38 -15.81 21.90
C ASP A 66 10.48 -14.51 21.10
N ALA A 67 11.70 -13.99 20.95
CA ALA A 67 11.98 -12.80 20.17
C ALA A 67 11.74 -13.00 18.66
N VAL A 68 11.97 -14.20 18.14
CA VAL A 68 11.74 -14.52 16.72
C VAL A 68 10.24 -14.52 16.44
N ALA A 69 9.44 -15.14 17.32
CA ALA A 69 7.99 -15.08 17.24
C ALA A 69 7.44 -13.63 17.35
N ARG A 70 7.98 -12.80 18.24
CA ARG A 70 7.62 -11.36 18.31
C ARG A 70 7.88 -10.64 17.01
N GLU A 71 9.07 -10.82 16.45
CA GLU A 71 9.44 -10.17 15.20
C GLU A 71 8.57 -10.65 14.04
N ALA A 72 8.24 -11.94 14.00
CA ALA A 72 7.31 -12.49 13.01
C ALA A 72 5.92 -11.84 13.11
N VAL A 73 5.39 -11.61 14.32
CA VAL A 73 4.13 -10.88 14.53
C VAL A 73 4.26 -9.43 14.05
N ARG A 74 5.33 -8.73 14.44
CA ARG A 74 5.58 -7.33 14.06
C ARG A 74 5.65 -7.16 12.55
N VAL A 75 6.40 -8.03 11.85
CA VAL A 75 6.52 -7.99 10.38
C VAL A 75 5.17 -8.23 9.70
N ARG A 76 4.34 -9.15 10.22
CA ARG A 76 2.99 -9.38 9.68
C ARG A 76 2.09 -8.15 9.83
N ILE A 77 2.08 -7.53 11.01
CA ILE A 77 1.34 -6.28 11.26
C ILE A 77 1.82 -5.18 10.30
N LYS A 78 3.15 -4.98 10.20
CA LYS A 78 3.74 -3.99 9.30
C LYS A 78 3.35 -4.23 7.84
N ALA A 79 3.47 -5.46 7.36
CA ALA A 79 3.13 -5.82 5.99
C ALA A 79 1.65 -5.55 5.69
N ARG A 80 0.75 -5.87 6.62
CA ARG A 80 -0.68 -5.61 6.47
C ARG A 80 -0.98 -4.11 6.46
N ARG A 81 -0.35 -3.36 7.36
CA ARG A 81 -0.46 -1.90 7.46
C ARG A 81 0.06 -1.19 6.21
N ASP A 82 1.21 -1.61 5.70
CA ASP A 82 1.81 -1.00 4.50
C ASP A 82 0.92 -1.26 3.26
N ARG A 83 0.32 -2.45 3.14
CA ARG A 83 -0.70 -2.74 2.10
C ARG A 83 -1.96 -1.92 2.29
N MET A 84 -2.44 -1.74 3.53
CA MET A 84 -3.61 -0.91 3.83
C MET A 84 -3.38 0.55 3.45
N LEU A 85 -2.18 1.10 3.69
CA LEU A 85 -1.83 2.49 3.39
C LEU A 85 -1.33 2.71 1.97
N PHE A 86 -1.06 1.63 1.23
CA PHE A 86 -0.60 1.71 -0.14
C PHE A 86 -1.56 2.58 -0.97
N ARG A 87 -0.96 3.47 -1.77
CA ARG A 87 -1.64 4.25 -2.80
C ARG A 87 -0.93 3.94 -4.11
N PRO A 88 -1.65 3.47 -5.14
CA PRO A 88 -1.03 3.25 -6.44
C PRO A 88 -0.45 4.56 -6.97
N PRO A 89 0.64 4.51 -7.76
CA PRO A 89 1.18 5.70 -8.38
C PRO A 89 0.11 6.36 -9.26
N PRO A 90 0.12 7.71 -9.39
CA PRO A 90 -0.78 8.40 -10.30
C PRO A 90 -0.58 7.88 -11.73
N VAL A 91 -1.68 7.77 -12.48
CA VAL A 91 -1.63 7.34 -13.89
C VAL A 91 -0.70 8.28 -14.65
N PRO A 92 0.24 7.76 -15.46
CA PRO A 92 1.12 8.61 -16.24
C PRO A 92 0.29 9.54 -17.11
N LEU A 93 0.65 10.84 -17.07
CA LEU A 93 0.01 11.85 -17.92
C LEU A 93 0.07 11.40 -19.38
N PRO A 94 -1.01 11.60 -20.16
CA PRO A 94 -1.03 11.21 -21.56
C PRO A 94 0.12 11.90 -22.31
N LYS A 95 1.03 11.10 -22.89
CA LYS A 95 2.23 11.55 -23.63
C LYS A 95 1.92 12.27 -24.96
N ARG A 96 0.69 12.78 -25.15
CA ARG A 96 0.35 13.60 -26.31
C ARG A 96 0.74 15.04 -26.01
N ILE A 97 2.03 15.31 -26.14
CA ILE A 97 2.49 16.66 -26.44
C ILE A 97 1.94 16.94 -27.83
N THR A 98 0.81 17.62 -27.91
CA THR A 98 0.45 18.32 -29.15
C THR A 98 1.60 19.28 -29.39
N SER A 99 2.43 19.01 -30.40
CA SER A 99 3.35 20.02 -30.92
C SER A 99 2.48 21.22 -31.20
N VAL A 100 2.61 22.27 -30.38
CA VAL A 100 2.01 23.57 -30.65
C VAL A 100 2.41 23.87 -32.08
N ALA A 101 1.40 23.99 -32.95
CA ALA A 101 1.61 24.48 -34.30
C ALA A 101 2.43 25.76 -34.15
N ASP A 102 3.59 25.76 -34.81
CA ASP A 102 4.57 26.84 -34.82
C ASP A 102 3.84 28.20 -34.88
N PRO A 103 3.92 29.07 -33.86
CA PRO A 103 3.14 30.30 -33.83
C PRO A 103 3.65 31.37 -34.80
N ALA A 104 4.53 31.01 -35.75
CA ALA A 104 5.14 31.92 -36.70
C ALA A 104 4.81 31.55 -38.14
N GLY A 105 3.52 31.57 -38.49
CA GLY A 105 3.12 31.78 -39.87
C GLY A 105 3.39 33.23 -40.30
N SER A 106 4.64 33.65 -40.49
CA SER A 106 5.04 34.66 -41.50
C SER A 106 6.49 35.14 -41.41
N ARG A 107 7.15 35.06 -42.57
CA ARG A 107 8.16 35.98 -43.13
C ARG A 107 9.55 36.00 -42.47
N PHE A 108 10.45 35.15 -42.99
CA PHE A 108 11.67 35.62 -43.66
C PHE A 108 12.15 34.53 -44.63
N GLY A 109 12.06 34.82 -45.92
CA GLY A 109 12.54 33.95 -46.99
C GLY A 109 13.99 34.26 -47.36
N PHE A 110 14.78 33.22 -47.52
CA PHE A 110 15.79 33.10 -48.57
C PHE A 110 15.44 31.77 -49.27
N GLY A 111 14.67 31.70 -50.34
CA GLY A 111 14.93 32.35 -51.62
C GLY A 111 15.66 31.39 -52.55
N ARG A 112 14.97 30.37 -53.09
CA ARG A 112 15.16 29.84 -54.46
C ARG A 112 14.06 28.84 -54.84
N GLY A 113 12.98 29.34 -55.45
CA GLY A 113 12.30 28.57 -56.51
C GLY A 113 13.10 28.69 -57.82
N PRO A 114 12.63 28.15 -58.96
CA PRO A 114 11.43 27.34 -59.22
C PRO A 114 11.77 25.96 -59.82
N GLY A 115 10.78 25.06 -59.90
CA GLY A 115 10.88 23.87 -60.76
C GLY A 115 10.97 24.26 -62.24
N PRO A 116 11.33 23.30 -63.11
CA PRO A 116 10.35 22.96 -64.13
C PRO A 116 10.27 21.45 -64.40
N GLY A 117 9.06 20.95 -64.59
CA GLY A 117 8.87 19.70 -65.31
C GLY A 117 9.24 19.86 -66.78
N ARG A 118 9.88 18.83 -67.36
CA ARG A 118 9.88 18.51 -68.80
C ARG A 118 10.42 17.08 -68.94
N GLY A 119 9.60 16.08 -69.23
CA GLY A 119 9.33 15.61 -70.59
C GLY A 119 9.68 14.11 -70.66
N ARG A 120 8.68 13.23 -70.87
CA ARG A 120 8.56 12.41 -72.09
C ARG A 120 9.91 11.90 -72.66
N ARG A 121 10.23 10.64 -72.40
CA ARG A 121 10.23 9.54 -73.39
C ARG A 121 10.27 8.21 -72.66
#